data_AF-A0A2V9M123-F1
#
_entry.id   AF-A0A2V9M123-F1
#
_cell.length_a   1.000
_cell.length_b   1.000
_cell.length_c   1.000
_cell.angle_alpha   90.00
_cell.angle_beta   90.00
_cell.angle_gamma   90.00
#
_symmetry.space_group_name_H-M   'P 1'
#
loop_
_entity.id
_entity.type
_entity.pdbx_description
1 polymer ?
#
loop_
_entity_poly.entity_id
_entity_poly.type
_entity_poly.pdbx_seq_one_letter_code
_entity_poly.pdbx_strand_id
1 'polypeptide(L)' 'MAAAERPVTFHKDVLPILQHRCQSCHRPGEVAPMSLLTYEESRPWAKAIRAAVVQRKMPPWFADPAHG' A
#
# COMPACT_ATOMS: atom_id res chain seq x y z
N MET A 1 6.27 15.49 25.78
CA MET A 1 5.27 16.33 25.08
C MET A 1 4.54 15.41 24.10
N ALA A 2 3.23 15.22 24.27
CA ALA A 2 2.42 14.50 23.29
C ALA A 2 2.29 15.38 22.05
N ALA A 3 2.73 14.88 20.89
CA ALA A 3 2.46 15.52 19.63
C ALA A 3 0.94 15.60 19.47
N ALA A 4 0.41 16.78 19.11
CA ALA A 4 -0.97 16.88 18.68
C ALA A 4 -1.14 15.94 17.48
N GLU A 5 -1.87 14.85 17.66
CA GLU A 5 -2.07 13.85 16.64
C GLU A 5 -2.97 14.45 15.57
N ARG A 6 -2.34 15.06 14.56
CA ARG A 6 -3.07 15.57 13.40
C ARG A 6 -3.81 14.39 12.78
N PRO A 7 -5.08 14.57 12.38
CA PRO A 7 -5.85 13.50 11.77
C PRO A 7 -5.10 12.91 10.59
N VAL A 8 -4.88 11.60 10.62
CA VAL A 8 -4.32 10.87 9.48
C VAL A 8 -5.33 10.94 8.33
N THR A 9 -4.87 11.38 7.17
CA THR A 9 -5.68 11.53 5.96
C THR A 9 -5.13 10.67 4.84
N PHE A 10 -6.02 10.16 3.98
CA PHE A 10 -5.60 9.32 2.88
C PHE A 10 -4.60 10.02 1.96
N HIS A 11 -4.91 11.22 1.47
CA HIS A 11 -4.07 11.90 0.49
C HIS A 11 -2.70 12.34 1.03
N LYS A 12 -2.59 12.76 2.30
CA LYS A 12 -1.32 13.23 2.85
C LYS A 12 -0.45 12.10 3.35
N ASP A 13 -1.05 11.08 3.97
CA ASP A 13 -0.31 10.10 4.76
C ASP A 13 -0.27 8.72 4.13
N VAL A 14 -1.34 8.31 3.44
CA VAL A 14 -1.47 6.94 2.89
C VAL A 14 -1.07 6.89 1.41
N LEU A 15 -1.57 7.83 0.61
CA LEU A 15 -1.37 7.84 -0.84
C LEU A 15 0.12 7.88 -1.24
N PRO A 16 1.01 8.67 -0.61
CA PRO A 16 2.44 8.65 -0.96
C PRO A 16 3.07 7.27 -0.71
N ILE A 17 2.68 6.58 0.37
CA ILE A 17 3.19 5.24 0.68
C ILE A 17 2.76 4.26 -0.42
N LEU A 18 1.47 4.28 -0.78
CA LEU A 18 0.95 3.42 -1.84
C LEU A 18 1.61 3.72 -3.18
N GLN A 19 1.78 5.00 -3.54
CA GLN A 19 2.46 5.43 -4.77
C GLN A 19 3.90 4.88 -4.85
N HIS A 20 4.67 5.01 -3.77
CA HIS A 20 6.08 4.61 -3.79
C HIS A 20 6.32 3.11 -3.63
N ARG A 21 5.42 2.37 -2.98
CA ARG A 21 5.68 0.98 -2.56
C ARG A 21 4.72 -0.05 -3.15
N CYS A 22 3.55 0.35 -3.61
CA CYS A 22 2.47 -0.59 -3.96
C CYS A 22 1.96 -0.41 -5.39
N GLN A 23 1.81 0.84 -5.84
CA GLN A 23 1.11 1.14 -7.09
C GLN A 23 1.88 0.71 -8.34
N SER A 24 3.19 0.46 -8.29
CA SER A 24 3.91 -0.13 -9.43
C SER A 24 3.31 -1.46 -9.89
N CYS A 25 2.70 -2.22 -8.98
CA CYS A 25 2.03 -3.50 -9.27
C CYS A 25 0.51 -3.42 -9.07
N HIS A 26 0.04 -2.57 -8.14
CA HIS A 26 -1.38 -2.40 -7.79
C HIS A 26 -2.04 -1.26 -8.56
N ARG A 27 -2.00 -1.36 -9.89
CA ARG A 27 -2.63 -0.45 -10.83
C ARG A 27 -3.47 -1.22 -11.85
N PRO A 28 -4.53 -0.62 -12.41
CA PRO A 28 -5.29 -1.26 -13.48
C PRO A 28 -4.38 -1.65 -14.64
N GLY A 29 -4.47 -2.90 -15.09
CA GLY A 29 -3.66 -3.45 -16.18
C GLY A 29 -2.30 -4.03 -15.75
N GLU A 30 -1.92 -3.89 -14.49
CA GLU A 30 -0.69 -4.47 -13.94
C GLU A 30 -0.96 -5.85 -13.30
N VAL A 31 0.11 -6.46 -12.77
CA VAL A 31 0.12 -7.83 -12.23
C VAL A 31 -0.84 -8.06 -11.04
N ALA A 32 -1.13 -7.03 -10.23
CA ALA A 32 -2.00 -7.21 -9.08
C ALA A 32 -3.49 -6.99 -9.46
N PRO A 33 -4.42 -7.86 -9.01
CA PRO A 33 -5.81 -7.84 -9.44
C PRO A 33 -6.66 -6.69 -8.85
N MET A 34 -6.05 -5.84 -8.02
CA MET A 34 -6.71 -4.77 -7.29
C MET A 34 -5.92 -3.48 -7.38
N SER A 35 -6.63 -2.39 -7.67
CA SER A 35 -6.08 -1.04 -7.75
C SER A 35 -5.95 -0.43 -6.35
N LEU A 36 -4.86 0.31 -6.14
CA LEU A 36 -4.60 1.09 -4.92
C LEU A 36 -4.40 2.57 -5.22
N LEU A 37 -5.01 3.06 -6.31
CA LEU A 37 -4.86 4.44 -6.77
C LEU A 37 -5.71 5.43 -5.97
N THR A 38 -6.95 5.06 -5.67
CA THR A 38 -7.91 5.91 -4.94
C THR A 38 -8.22 5.36 -3.56
N TYR A 39 -8.87 6.18 -2.74
CA TYR A 39 -9.31 5.79 -1.41
C TYR A 39 -10.39 4.72 -1.48
N GLU A 40 -11.34 4.90 -2.40
CA GLU A 40 -12.48 4.01 -2.62
C GLU A 40 -12.02 2.61 -3.02
N GLU A 41 -11.00 2.53 -3.89
CA GLU A 41 -10.40 1.26 -4.29
C GLU A 41 -9.55 0.65 -3.17
N SER A 42 -8.80 1.46 -2.42
CA SER A 42 -7.87 0.96 -1.40
C SER A 42 -8.56 0.52 -0.10
N ARG A 43 -9.64 1.19 0.30
CA ARG A 43 -10.27 1.03 1.62
C ARG A 43 -10.81 -0.37 1.90
N PRO A 44 -11.49 -1.06 0.96
CA PRO A 44 -11.94 -2.44 1.17
C PRO A 44 -10.80 -3.40 1.55
N TRP A 45 -9.60 -3.13 1.05
CA TRP A 45 -8.43 -3.99 1.22
C TRP A 45 -7.54 -3.62 2.41
N ALA A 46 -7.85 -2.57 3.17
CA ALA A 46 -6.97 -2.07 4.23
C ALA A 46 -6.53 -3.15 5.23
N LYS A 47 -7.45 -4.05 5.63
CA LYS A 47 -7.14 -5.19 6.52
C LYS A 47 -6.20 -6.20 5.86
N ALA A 48 -6.42 -6.50 4.59
CA ALA A 48 -5.60 -7.44 3.81
C ALA A 48 -4.20 -6.87 3.55
N ILE A 49 -4.10 -5.59 3.19
CA ILE A 49 -2.83 -4.86 3.03
C ILE A 49 -2.02 -4.96 4.31
N ARG A 50 -2.61 -4.64 5.47
CA ARG A 50 -1.93 -4.76 6.77
C ARG A 50 -1.41 -6.17 6.99
N ALA A 51 -2.24 -7.19 6.78
CA ALA A 51 -1.83 -8.57 6.99
C ALA A 51 -0.66 -8.96 6.07
N ALA A 52 -0.73 -8.60 4.79
CA ALA A 52 0.32 -8.89 3.81
C ALA A 52 1.64 -8.19 4.14
N VAL A 53 1.60 -6.91 4.53
CA VAL A 53 2.80 -6.13 4.90
C VAL A 53 3.42 -6.65 6.19
N VAL A 54 2.62 -6.91 7.23
CA VAL A 54 3.12 -7.44 8.51
C VAL A 54 3.75 -8.82 8.33
N GLN A 55 3.16 -9.66 7.48
CA GLN A 55 3.69 -10.98 7.14
C GLN A 55 4.81 -10.94 6.08
N ARG A 56 5.21 -9.75 5.61
CA ARG A 56 6.22 -9.56 4.55
C ARG A 56 5.94 -10.38 3.29
N LYS A 57 4.65 -10.54 2.94
CA LYS A 57 4.21 -11.15 1.68
C LYS A 57 4.33 -10.20 0.49
N MET A 58 4.52 -8.91 0.76
CA MET A 58 4.63 -7.85 -0.23
C MET A 58 5.93 -7.05 0.00
N PRO A 59 6.70 -6.74 -1.06
CA PRO A 59 6.54 -7.27 -2.42
C PRO A 59 6.70 -8.81 -2.45
N PRO A 60 6.10 -9.51 -3.43
CA PRO A 60 6.34 -10.94 -3.58
C PRO A 60 7.83 -11.17 -3.83
N TRP A 61 8.36 -12.33 -3.44
CA TRP A 61 9.81 -12.60 -3.39
C TRP A 61 10.55 -12.29 -4.70
N PHE A 62 9.95 -12.60 -5.87
CA PHE A 62 10.54 -12.29 -7.19
C PHE A 62 10.57 -10.79 -7.53
N ALA A 63 9.86 -9.95 -6.79
CA ALA A 63 9.78 -8.51 -6.98
C ALA A 63 10.49 -7.72 -5.86
N ASP A 64 11.09 -8.41 -4.89
CA ASP A 64 11.95 -7.77 -3.88
C ASP A 64 13.36 -7.58 -4.46
N PRO A 65 13.86 -6.34 -4.61
CA PRO A 65 15.21 -6.08 -5.09
C PRO A 65 16.32 -6.74 -4.24
N ALA A 66 16.01 -7.10 -2.99
CA ALA A 66 16.97 -7.81 -2.12
C ALA A 66 17.05 -9.32 -2.41
N HIS A 67 16.12 -9.89 -3.19
CA HIS A 67 16.00 -11.33 -3.42
C HIS A 67 15.77 -11.71 -4.90
N GLY A 68 16.17 -10.83 -5.83
CA GLY A 68 16.06 -11.02 -7.29
C GLY A 68 17.39 -11.28 -7.98
#